data_AF-A0A376CNE6-F1
#
_entry.id   AF-A0A376CNE6-F1
#
_cell.length_a   1.000
_cell.length_b   1.000
_cell.length_c   1.000
_cell.angle_alpha   90.00
_cell.angle_beta   90.00
_cell.angle_gamma   90.00
#
_symmetry.space_group_name_H-M   'P 1'
#
loop_
_entity.id
_entity.type
_entity.pdbx_description
1 polymer ?
#
loop_
_entity_poly.entity_id
_entity_poly.type
_entity_poly.pdbx_seq_one_letter_code
_entity_poly.pdbx_strand_id
1 'polypeptide(L)'
;MSSPHDVVDNDVHDVNEHVPPGRKRAPFFRYIRINLPRLTKAVILLIIAWIAFTSFVIARTDFEIFAGSDIALYLVSALAAIFCIVGLFTKARIWDFGMLPALAAIVAYIGGLFGTAPYVWNGAGLYTAAAWNTMFFAGIAYVIIRWALSYGVLVAYPDDQGFGD
;
A
#
# COMPACT_ATOMS: atom_id res chain seq x y z
N MET A 1 54.38 36.18 12.65
CA MET A 1 54.03 35.60 11.34
C MET A 1 53.81 34.11 11.53
N SER A 2 52.56 33.69 11.69
CA SER A 2 52.02 32.35 11.40
C SER A 2 50.49 32.43 11.56
N SER A 3 49.76 32.12 10.48
CA SER A 3 48.32 32.34 10.28
C SER A 3 47.44 31.52 11.23
N PRO A 4 46.30 32.06 11.72
CA PRO A 4 45.34 31.33 12.54
C PRO A 4 44.20 30.76 11.68
N HIS A 5 44.49 29.86 10.76
CA HIS A 5 43.45 29.11 10.05
C HIS A 5 43.99 27.72 9.74
N ASP A 6 43.48 26.73 10.48
CA ASP A 6 43.17 25.36 10.04
C ASP A 6 42.84 24.52 11.28
N VAL A 7 41.79 24.92 12.01
CA VAL A 7 41.01 23.95 12.77
C VAL A 7 40.03 23.41 11.74
N VAL A 8 40.38 22.27 11.14
CA VAL A 8 39.42 21.49 10.35
C VAL A 8 38.39 21.01 11.35
N ASP A 9 37.24 21.67 11.37
CA ASP A 9 36.08 21.24 12.13
C ASP A 9 35.71 19.83 11.66
N ASN A 10 35.83 18.86 12.56
CA ASN A 10 35.57 17.45 12.29
C ASN A 10 34.07 17.14 12.36
N ASP A 11 33.21 18.12 12.69
CA ASP A 11 31.76 18.05 12.54
C ASP A 11 31.34 18.37 11.10
N VAL A 12 31.96 17.66 10.14
CA VAL A 12 31.28 17.36 8.87
C VAL A 12 30.18 16.35 9.22
N HIS A 13 29.18 16.80 9.98
CA HIS A 13 27.92 16.10 10.09
C HIS A 13 27.43 15.87 8.68
N ASP A 14 27.19 14.60 8.35
CA ASP A 14 26.68 14.18 7.06
C ASP A 14 25.46 15.05 6.75
N VAL A 15 25.62 15.98 5.80
CA VAL A 15 24.59 16.95 5.45
C VAL A 15 23.33 16.23 4.94
N ASN A 16 23.45 14.94 4.60
CA ASN A 16 22.31 14.08 4.26
C ASN A 16 21.46 13.66 5.48
N GLU A 17 21.98 13.74 6.71
CA GLU A 17 21.27 13.36 7.94
C GLU A 17 20.20 14.39 8.32
N HIS A 18 20.38 15.65 7.88
CA HIS A 18 19.41 16.75 8.05
C HIS A 18 18.56 17.01 6.81
N VAL A 19 18.58 16.12 5.82
CA VAL A 19 17.67 16.22 4.69
C VAL A 19 16.33 15.59 5.11
N PRO A 20 15.28 16.39 5.36
CA PRO A 20 13.98 15.82 5.69
C PRO A 20 13.55 14.89 4.54
N PRO A 21 12.97 13.72 4.86
CA PRO A 21 12.51 12.77 3.85
C PRO A 21 11.61 13.50 2.84
N GLY A 22 12.00 13.44 1.56
CA GLY A 22 11.29 14.14 0.48
C GLY A 22 12.03 15.33 -0.16
N ARG A 23 13.37 15.42 -0.11
CA ARG A 23 14.15 16.43 -0.89
C ARG A 23 14.61 15.96 -2.27
N LYS A 24 14.67 14.65 -2.54
CA LYS A 24 14.70 14.11 -3.92
C LYS A 24 13.31 14.26 -4.55
N ARG A 25 12.87 15.51 -4.70
CA ARG A 25 11.53 15.86 -5.21
C ARG A 25 11.54 15.73 -6.72
N ALA A 26 10.65 14.91 -7.25
CA ALA A 26 10.50 14.79 -8.67
C ALA A 26 9.75 16.01 -9.24
N PRO A 27 10.19 16.53 -10.39
CA PRO A 27 9.87 17.89 -10.85
C PRO A 27 8.41 18.11 -11.27
N PHE A 28 7.64 17.05 -11.59
CA PHE A 28 6.35 17.20 -12.27
C PHE A 28 5.14 17.44 -11.34
N PHE A 29 5.06 16.82 -10.16
CA PHE A 29 3.92 16.98 -9.23
C PHE A 29 4.22 17.88 -8.03
N ARG A 30 5.12 18.85 -8.19
CA ARG A 30 5.54 19.75 -7.10
C ARG A 30 4.37 20.51 -6.46
N TYR A 31 3.33 20.82 -7.24
CA TYR A 31 2.21 21.69 -6.85
C TYR A 31 0.91 20.97 -6.47
N ILE A 32 0.76 19.68 -6.79
CA ILE A 32 -0.43 18.90 -6.41
C ILE A 32 -0.07 18.11 -5.14
N ARG A 33 -0.53 18.58 -3.99
CA ARG A 33 -0.32 17.95 -2.68
C ARG A 33 -1.62 17.87 -1.91
N ILE A 34 -1.98 16.67 -1.47
CA ILE A 34 -3.16 16.45 -0.63
C ILE A 34 -2.70 16.14 0.79
N ASN A 35 -2.82 17.12 1.68
CA ASN A 35 -2.39 17.03 3.07
C ASN A 35 -3.55 16.66 4.01
N LEU A 36 -4.11 15.47 3.83
CA LEU A 36 -5.19 14.95 4.69
C LEU A 36 -4.75 13.62 5.33
N PRO A 37 -3.75 13.63 6.25
CA PRO A 37 -3.06 12.43 6.71
C PRO A 37 -3.98 11.38 7.33
N ARG A 38 -4.99 11.80 8.09
CA ARG A 38 -5.98 10.90 8.71
C ARG A 38 -6.95 10.33 7.68
N LEU A 39 -7.35 11.13 6.69
CA LEU A 39 -8.21 10.66 5.60
C LEU A 39 -7.47 9.65 4.74
N THR A 40 -6.22 9.93 4.36
CA THR A 40 -5.40 9.00 3.58
C THR A 40 -5.20 7.68 4.33
N LYS A 41 -4.95 7.74 5.65
CA LYS A 41 -4.94 6.55 6.52
C LYS A 41 -6.27 5.79 6.44
N ALA A 42 -7.41 6.46 6.58
CA ALA A 42 -8.72 5.84 6.51
C ALA A 42 -8.97 5.18 5.15
N VAL A 43 -8.63 5.86 4.04
CA VAL A 43 -8.77 5.34 2.67
C VAL A 43 -7.90 4.11 2.46
N ILE A 44 -6.64 4.13 2.92
CA ILE A 44 -5.73 2.99 2.87
C ILE A 44 -6.33 1.79 3.61
N LEU A 45 -6.79 2.00 4.84
CA LEU A 45 -7.37 0.93 5.66
C LEU A 45 -8.65 0.40 5.04
N LEU A 46 -9.48 1.26 4.44
CA LEU A 46 -10.69 0.85 3.74
C LEU A 46 -10.36 -0.02 2.52
N ILE A 47 -9.37 0.36 1.72
CA ILE A 47 -8.94 -0.43 0.55
C ILE A 47 -8.43 -1.81 0.97
N ILE A 48 -7.57 -1.87 1.98
CA ILE A 48 -7.05 -3.17 2.47
C ILE A 48 -8.16 -4.00 3.12
N ALA A 49 -9.07 -3.37 3.86
CA ALA A 49 -10.24 -4.07 4.40
C ALA A 49 -11.11 -4.65 3.28
N TRP A 50 -11.20 -3.95 2.15
CA TRP A 50 -11.90 -4.43 0.97
C TRP A 50 -11.21 -5.62 0.32
N ILE A 51 -9.87 -5.65 0.29
CA ILE A 51 -9.09 -6.83 -0.11
C ILE A 51 -9.38 -7.99 0.83
N ALA A 52 -9.37 -7.76 2.15
CA ALA A 52 -9.65 -8.80 3.15
C ALA A 52 -11.05 -9.40 2.97
N PHE A 53 -12.05 -8.54 2.79
CA PHE A 53 -13.44 -8.93 2.59
C PHE A 53 -13.65 -9.70 1.29
N THR A 54 -13.19 -9.15 0.16
CA THR A 54 -13.38 -9.78 -1.16
C THR A 54 -12.66 -11.12 -1.28
N SER A 55 -11.40 -11.21 -0.81
CA SER A 55 -10.67 -12.48 -0.78
C SER A 55 -11.36 -13.53 0.09
N PHE A 56 -11.89 -13.14 1.26
CA PHE A 56 -12.67 -14.05 2.12
C PHE A 56 -13.95 -14.54 1.45
N VAL A 57 -14.72 -13.64 0.83
CA VAL A 57 -15.96 -13.99 0.13
C VAL A 57 -15.67 -15.03 -0.96
N ILE A 58 -14.61 -14.85 -1.74
CA ILE A 58 -14.25 -15.76 -2.83
C ILE A 58 -13.74 -17.10 -2.29
N ALA A 59 -12.92 -17.09 -1.23
CA ALA A 59 -12.42 -18.31 -0.57
C ALA A 59 -13.54 -19.18 0.02
N ARG A 60 -14.72 -18.61 0.26
CA ARG A 60 -15.92 -19.31 0.75
C ARG A 60 -16.79 -19.87 -0.36
N THR A 61 -16.47 -19.60 -1.63
CA THR A 61 -17.21 -20.17 -2.75
C THR A 61 -16.63 -21.52 -3.15
N ASP A 62 -17.47 -22.45 -3.60
CA ASP A 62 -17.05 -23.75 -4.15
C ASP A 62 -16.50 -23.63 -5.58
N PHE A 63 -16.12 -22.42 -6.00
CA PHE A 63 -15.59 -22.16 -7.34
C PHE A 63 -14.07 -22.32 -7.33
N GLU A 64 -13.60 -23.45 -7.87
CA GLU A 64 -12.16 -23.70 -8.01
C GLU A 64 -11.57 -22.75 -9.05
N ILE A 65 -10.61 -21.91 -8.64
CA ILE A 65 -9.95 -20.93 -9.52
C ILE A 65 -8.62 -21.49 -10.02
N PHE A 66 -7.86 -22.08 -9.11
CA PHE A 66 -6.63 -22.81 -9.37
C PHE A 66 -6.36 -23.74 -8.17
N ALA A 67 -5.48 -24.71 -8.34
CA ALA A 67 -5.15 -25.66 -7.27
C ALA A 67 -4.66 -24.91 -6.01
N GLY A 68 -5.39 -25.07 -4.90
CA GLY A 68 -5.09 -24.39 -3.63
C GLY A 68 -5.50 -22.91 -3.55
N SER A 69 -6.41 -22.46 -4.43
CA SER A 69 -6.89 -21.06 -4.43
C SER A 69 -7.59 -20.66 -3.13
N ASP A 70 -8.27 -21.60 -2.48
CA ASP A 70 -8.91 -21.42 -1.18
C ASP A 70 -7.88 -21.02 -0.10
N ILE A 71 -6.81 -21.80 0.05
CA ILE A 71 -5.74 -21.55 1.03
C ILE A 71 -5.08 -20.21 0.72
N ALA A 72 -4.74 -19.96 -0.55
CA ALA A 72 -4.10 -18.71 -0.96
C ALA A 72 -4.98 -17.49 -0.62
N LEU A 73 -6.28 -17.55 -0.90
CA LEU A 73 -7.20 -16.45 -0.62
C LEU A 73 -7.45 -16.24 0.88
N TYR A 74 -7.51 -17.30 1.70
CA TYR A 74 -7.55 -17.16 3.16
C TYR A 74 -6.28 -16.50 3.70
N LEU A 75 -5.10 -16.84 3.16
CA LEU A 75 -3.85 -16.19 3.55
C LEU A 75 -3.85 -14.70 3.19
N VAL A 76 -4.29 -14.34 1.97
CA VAL A 76 -4.46 -12.94 1.56
C VAL A 76 -5.41 -12.22 2.52
N SER A 77 -6.55 -12.82 2.82
CA SER A 77 -7.55 -12.26 3.73
C SER A 77 -6.99 -12.04 5.14
N ALA A 78 -6.30 -13.04 5.69
CA ALA A 78 -5.69 -12.96 7.02
C ALA A 78 -4.61 -11.88 7.08
N LEU A 79 -3.71 -11.81 6.09
CA LEU A 79 -2.67 -10.78 6.01
C LEU A 79 -3.28 -9.37 5.95
N ALA A 80 -4.31 -9.19 5.11
CA ALA A 80 -5.00 -7.92 4.97
C ALA A 80 -5.74 -7.53 6.27
N ALA A 81 -6.40 -8.48 6.94
CA ALA A 81 -7.08 -8.26 8.21
C ALA A 81 -6.10 -7.87 9.32
N ILE A 82 -4.96 -8.58 9.44
CA ILE A 82 -3.90 -8.26 10.40
C ILE A 82 -3.38 -6.85 10.14
N PHE A 83 -3.10 -6.50 8.88
CA PHE A 83 -2.66 -5.17 8.51
C PHE A 83 -3.68 -4.10 8.93
N CYS A 84 -4.98 -4.31 8.67
CA CYS A 84 -6.02 -3.37 9.07
C CYS A 84 -6.08 -3.18 10.59
N ILE A 85 -6.01 -4.26 11.36
CA ILE A 85 -5.99 -4.21 12.82
C ILE A 85 -4.78 -3.41 13.30
N VAL A 86 -3.56 -3.78 12.86
CA VAL A 86 -2.34 -3.07 13.24
C VAL A 86 -2.42 -1.61 12.82
N GLY A 87 -2.88 -1.33 11.60
CA GLY A 87 -3.01 0.01 11.05
C GLY A 87 -4.00 0.90 11.79
N LEU A 88 -5.07 0.35 12.36
CA LEU A 88 -6.00 1.12 13.21
C LEU A 88 -5.32 1.64 14.47
N PHE A 89 -4.56 0.78 15.16
CA PHE A 89 -3.99 1.10 16.48
C PHE A 89 -2.57 1.68 16.44
N THR A 90 -1.83 1.43 15.37
CA THR A 90 -0.43 1.86 15.31
C THR A 90 -0.29 3.35 15.02
N LYS A 91 0.75 3.92 15.64
CA LYS A 91 1.29 5.26 15.34
C LYS A 91 2.60 5.16 14.56
N ALA A 92 2.99 3.97 14.10
CA ALA A 92 4.17 3.78 13.25
C ALA A 92 3.79 3.84 11.76
N ARG A 93 4.74 4.27 10.93
CA ARG A 93 4.58 4.30 9.47
C ARG A 93 4.70 2.88 8.92
N ILE A 94 3.56 2.19 8.77
CA ILE A 94 3.52 0.79 8.33
C ILE A 94 3.13 0.61 6.86
N TRP A 95 3.06 1.69 6.08
CA TRP A 95 2.53 1.67 4.71
C TRP A 95 3.32 0.80 3.74
N ASP A 96 4.58 0.47 4.03
CA ASP A 96 5.33 -0.51 3.24
C ASP A 96 4.76 -1.92 3.37
N PHE A 97 4.30 -2.31 4.56
CA PHE A 97 3.79 -3.66 4.81
C PHE A 97 2.46 -3.94 4.10
N GLY A 98 1.66 -2.90 3.79
CA GLY A 98 0.41 -3.10 3.07
C GLY A 98 0.61 -3.48 1.60
N MET A 99 1.84 -3.37 1.07
CA MET A 99 2.19 -3.92 -0.24
C MET A 99 2.07 -5.44 -0.26
N LEU A 100 2.28 -6.14 0.86
CA LEU A 100 2.18 -7.59 0.92
C LEU A 100 0.78 -8.09 0.54
N PRO A 101 -0.32 -7.71 1.24
CA PRO A 101 -1.66 -8.14 0.86
C PRO A 101 -2.09 -7.58 -0.51
N ALA A 102 -1.66 -6.37 -0.89
CA ALA A 102 -2.00 -5.79 -2.19
C ALA A 102 -1.36 -6.55 -3.37
N LEU A 103 -0.07 -6.86 -3.29
CA LEU A 103 0.62 -7.66 -4.30
C LEU A 103 0.12 -9.09 -4.31
N ALA A 104 -0.14 -9.70 -3.15
CA ALA A 104 -0.68 -11.04 -3.08
C ALA A 104 -2.08 -11.13 -3.75
N ALA A 105 -2.92 -10.12 -3.58
CA ALA A 105 -4.20 -10.01 -4.31
C ALA A 105 -4.01 -9.91 -5.83
N ILE A 106 -3.05 -9.11 -6.30
CA ILE A 106 -2.72 -8.99 -7.72
C ILE A 106 -2.19 -10.31 -8.28
N VAL A 107 -1.27 -10.96 -7.56
CA VAL A 107 -0.70 -12.26 -7.96
C VAL A 107 -1.78 -13.33 -7.97
N ALA A 108 -2.68 -13.37 -6.99
CA ALA A 108 -3.81 -14.29 -6.99
C ALA A 108 -4.69 -14.07 -8.23
N TYR A 109 -4.98 -12.81 -8.58
CA TYR A 109 -5.75 -12.47 -9.77
C TYR A 109 -5.08 -12.98 -11.06
N ILE A 110 -3.79 -12.69 -11.22
CA ILE A 110 -2.99 -13.15 -12.37
C ILE A 110 -2.93 -14.68 -12.41
N GLY A 111 -2.72 -15.33 -11.27
CA GLY A 111 -2.72 -16.79 -11.16
C GLY A 111 -4.03 -17.40 -11.63
N GLY A 112 -5.17 -16.79 -11.29
CA GLY A 112 -6.47 -17.25 -11.78
C GLY A 112 -6.65 -17.09 -13.30
N LEU A 113 -5.94 -16.18 -13.97
CA LEU A 113 -5.95 -16.10 -15.44
C LEU A 113 -5.36 -17.35 -16.11
N PHE A 114 -4.48 -18.08 -15.42
CA PHE A 114 -3.91 -19.34 -15.87
C PHE A 114 -4.70 -20.57 -15.44
N GLY A 115 -5.74 -20.38 -14.62
CA GLY A 115 -6.71 -21.40 -14.24
C GLY A 115 -8.10 -21.03 -14.75
N THR A 116 -9.07 -21.08 -13.85
CA THR A 116 -10.48 -20.74 -14.06
C THR A 116 -10.82 -19.47 -13.31
N ALA A 117 -10.36 -18.31 -13.77
CA ALA A 117 -10.71 -17.02 -13.16
C ALA A 117 -12.24 -16.84 -13.09
N PRO A 118 -12.83 -16.49 -11.93
CA PRO A 118 -14.28 -16.40 -11.80
C PRO A 118 -14.83 -15.20 -12.57
N TYR A 119 -15.42 -15.48 -13.74
CA TYR A 119 -16.08 -14.49 -14.57
C TYR A 119 -17.53 -14.91 -14.86
N VAL A 120 -18.41 -13.93 -15.07
CA VAL A 120 -19.82 -14.23 -15.35
C VAL A 120 -19.98 -15.11 -16.59
N TRP A 121 -19.12 -14.90 -17.60
CA TRP A 121 -19.17 -15.64 -18.87
C TRP A 121 -18.61 -17.06 -18.79
N ASN A 122 -17.89 -17.43 -17.73
CA ASN A 122 -17.41 -18.81 -17.50
C ASN A 122 -18.11 -19.52 -16.33
N GLY A 123 -19.31 -19.06 -15.97
CA GLY A 123 -20.20 -19.75 -15.04
C GLY A 123 -20.06 -19.31 -13.58
N ALA A 124 -19.18 -18.35 -13.25
CA ALA A 124 -19.14 -17.79 -11.91
C ALA A 124 -20.36 -16.91 -11.63
N GLY A 125 -20.85 -16.92 -10.39
CA GLY A 125 -21.90 -16.02 -9.95
C GLY A 125 -21.49 -14.55 -10.07
N LEU A 126 -22.46 -13.67 -10.32
CA LEU A 126 -22.23 -12.22 -10.48
C LEU A 126 -21.42 -11.63 -9.32
N TYR A 127 -21.77 -12.01 -8.09
CA TYR A 127 -21.10 -11.51 -6.89
C TYR A 127 -19.66 -12.03 -6.75
N THR A 128 -19.38 -13.28 -7.11
CA THR A 128 -18.03 -13.85 -7.08
C THR A 128 -17.13 -13.17 -8.10
N ALA A 129 -17.63 -12.96 -9.33
CA ALA A 129 -16.91 -12.25 -10.37
C ALA A 129 -16.67 -10.78 -10.00
N ALA A 130 -17.66 -10.12 -9.39
CA ALA A 130 -17.51 -8.75 -8.90
C ALA A 130 -16.45 -8.68 -7.78
N ALA A 131 -16.48 -9.60 -6.82
CA ALA A 131 -15.51 -9.66 -5.73
C ALA A 131 -14.09 -9.88 -6.28
N TRP A 132 -13.91 -10.77 -7.26
CA TRP A 132 -12.62 -11.07 -7.87
C TRP A 132 -11.97 -9.87 -8.55
N ASN A 133 -12.74 -9.18 -9.40
CA ASN A 133 -12.27 -7.96 -10.04
C ASN A 133 -12.01 -6.85 -9.02
N THR A 134 -12.88 -6.72 -8.02
CA THR A 134 -12.75 -5.69 -7.00
C THR A 134 -11.50 -5.90 -6.13
N MET A 135 -11.18 -7.15 -5.78
CA MET A 135 -9.96 -7.51 -5.07
C MET A 135 -8.71 -7.06 -5.85
N PHE A 136 -8.68 -7.31 -7.15
CA PHE A 136 -7.58 -6.89 -8.03
C PHE A 136 -7.45 -5.37 -8.13
N PHE A 137 -8.55 -4.66 -8.39
CA PHE A 137 -8.52 -3.20 -8.47
C PHE A 137 -8.17 -2.54 -7.13
N ALA A 138 -8.60 -3.12 -6.00
CA ALA A 138 -8.18 -2.66 -4.67
C ALA A 138 -6.67 -2.85 -4.46
N GLY A 139 -6.11 -3.98 -4.91
CA GLY A 139 -4.66 -4.20 -4.93
C GLY A 139 -3.92 -3.13 -5.74
N ILE A 140 -4.38 -2.86 -6.97
CA ILE A 140 -3.81 -1.80 -7.82
C ILE A 140 -3.94 -0.42 -7.16
N ALA A 141 -5.12 -0.09 -6.63
CA ALA A 141 -5.36 1.18 -5.97
C ALA A 141 -4.38 1.39 -4.81
N TYR A 142 -4.10 0.34 -4.04
CA TYR A 142 -3.10 0.40 -2.99
C TYR A 142 -1.70 0.68 -3.53
N VAL A 143 -1.28 -0.01 -4.60
CA VAL A 143 0.03 0.23 -5.24
C VAL A 143 0.15 1.68 -5.71
N ILE A 144 -0.90 2.23 -6.32
CA ILE A 144 -0.95 3.63 -6.77
C ILE A 144 -0.84 4.59 -5.58
N ILE A 145 -1.59 4.34 -4.49
CA ILE A 145 -1.51 5.17 -3.27
C ILE A 145 -0.12 5.09 -2.65
N ARG A 146 0.47 3.90 -2.56
CA ARG A 146 1.84 3.72 -2.03
C ARG A 146 2.86 4.44 -2.90
N TRP A 147 2.73 4.39 -4.22
CA TRP A 147 3.56 5.17 -5.13
C TRP A 147 3.40 6.67 -4.86
N ALA A 148 2.17 7.17 -4.74
CA ALA A 148 1.88 8.57 -4.45
C ALA A 148 2.42 9.03 -3.08
N LEU A 149 2.40 8.16 -2.06
CA LEU A 149 3.02 8.39 -0.75
C LEU A 149 4.56 8.42 -0.86
N SER A 150 5.17 7.53 -1.64
CA SER A 150 6.64 7.54 -1.88
C SER A 150 7.08 8.82 -2.58
N TYR A 151 6.28 9.25 -3.56
CA TYR A 151 6.55 10.40 -4.40
C TYR A 151 6.31 11.73 -3.66
N GLY A 152 5.60 11.72 -2.53
CA GLY A 152 5.27 12.89 -1.75
C GLY A 152 4.09 13.72 -2.30
N VAL A 153 3.20 13.09 -3.08
CA VAL A 153 1.92 13.67 -3.54
C VAL A 153 0.87 13.58 -2.43
N LEU A 154 0.87 12.45 -1.71
CA LEU A 154 -0.02 12.18 -0.58
C LEU A 154 0.76 12.14 0.73
N VAL A 155 0.05 12.40 1.82
CA VAL A 155 0.54 12.26 3.20
C VAL A 155 -0.42 11.34 3.93
N ALA A 156 0.09 10.44 4.77
CA ALA A 156 -0.72 9.51 5.55
C ALA A 156 -0.21 9.40 6.99
N TYR A 157 -1.11 9.58 7.96
CA TYR A 157 -0.81 9.54 9.39
C TYR A 157 -0.13 8.21 9.77
N PRO A 158 1.05 8.18 10.39
CA PRO A 158 1.58 9.17 11.32
C PRO A 158 2.56 10.18 10.70
N ASP A 159 2.72 10.19 9.37
CA ASP A 159 3.61 11.15 8.73
C ASP A 159 3.00 12.54 8.85
N ASP A 160 3.56 13.34 9.75
CA ASP A 160 3.35 14.77 9.82
C ASP A 160 4.55 15.39 9.08
N GLN A 161 4.46 15.58 7.77
CA GLN A 161 5.57 16.09 6.93
C GLN A 161 5.97 17.56 7.24
N GLY A 162 5.81 18.02 8.48
CA GLY A 162 6.25 19.35 8.93
C GLY A 162 5.60 20.48 8.14
N PHE A 163 4.34 20.31 7.72
CA PHE A 163 3.53 21.40 7.18
C PHE A 163 3.03 22.26 8.34
N GLY A 164 3.95 22.96 9.00
CA GLY A 164 3.59 24.26 9.55
C GLY A 164 3.42 25.20 8.37
N ASP A 165 2.28 25.89 8.31
CA ASP A 165 2.23 27.16 7.58
C ASP A 165 3.34 28.11 8.07
#